data_AF-A0A1J5WI42-F1
#
_entry.id   AF-A0A1J5WI42-F1
#
_cell.length_a   1.000
_cell.length_b   1.000
_cell.length_c   1.000
_cell.angle_alpha   90.00
_cell.angle_beta   90.00
_cell.angle_gamma   90.00
#
_symmetry.space_group_name_H-M   'P 1'
#
loop_
_entity.id
_entity.type
_entity.pdbx_description
1 polymer ?
#
loop_
_entity_poly.entity_id
_entity_poly.type
_entity_poly.pdbx_seq_one_letter_code
_entity_poly.pdbx_strand_id
1 'polypeptide(L)'
;MFDLARDLFAKQGDRIFLEKTRGVLVVSEAVFKKKHKDIQEEKWFLFWKRQEALHEPPNFLLTHKISNEEVFLTEKTTVTLFKIEISERLFFVLLKKTMVTVEEGFSITEHVDNEDCIRGHGMARNRPFCLEIQIAVSSLVLENIKRMPLNSIGCSLKSVSLRDTELINILPKLRINEDCEIEEFELVATRREHVAEVLAQEKPFCVGRVRKIGFEDYAVGVITKMSLEDCGFEWLCLAATRREHVVEVFAQENPFCVGGVKIMWLWDYAVGVITKMSLEDCGVEDLRLTASEEAHVAEVLKKENPFCVGRVRKICFEDYAVGVITKMSLEDCGVEDLRLTASEEAHVAEVLKQENPFCVGRVRKICFEDYAVGVITKMSPEDCEIEDLRLYAPRKEHVAAVLKQKESFCVWRVKNMALEGYAGNVITKMIFHEDNTMEGFVLDGNKDQLSRILRRRDNSIDIGRIRLDGFRVPEREVRRKLRYVLTDRGRVYFNNAYNPTYDNYNAYDIARERERKKRERVRESERERKEREENQTELGYTLVDRENVWDEKKEREIEREFGFHHLKGPRRNPEYIFDKEEGADILRDTSMWGKNMWV
;
A
#
# COMPACT_ATOMS: atom_id res chain seq x y z
N MET A 1 8.31 -42.72 4.96
CA MET A 1 9.33 -42.38 5.97
C MET A 1 8.93 -41.04 6.54
N PHE A 2 8.42 -40.99 7.78
CA PHE A 2 8.13 -39.71 8.42
C PHE A 2 9.45 -39.03 8.74
N ASP A 3 9.62 -37.84 8.21
CA ASP A 3 10.79 -37.03 8.48
C ASP A 3 10.59 -36.38 9.85
N LEU A 4 10.90 -37.11 10.93
CA LEU A 4 10.85 -36.60 12.32
C LEU A 4 11.70 -35.34 12.50
N ALA A 5 12.64 -35.07 11.57
CA ALA A 5 13.36 -33.81 11.50
C ALA A 5 12.45 -32.62 11.10
N ARG A 6 11.33 -32.85 10.39
CA ARG A 6 10.33 -31.81 10.09
C ARG A 6 9.47 -31.43 11.30
N ASP A 7 9.24 -32.36 12.22
CA ASP A 7 8.47 -32.12 13.45
C ASP A 7 9.30 -31.38 14.52
N LEU A 8 10.63 -31.48 14.43
CA LEU A 8 11.57 -30.81 15.33
C LEU A 8 11.68 -29.34 14.92
N PHE A 9 11.22 -28.46 15.81
CA PHE A 9 11.19 -27.03 15.51
C PHE A 9 11.98 -26.20 16.51
N ALA A 10 12.41 -26.75 17.64
CA ALA A 10 13.19 -26.04 18.65
C ALA A 10 13.94 -27.00 19.61
N LYS A 11 15.09 -26.56 20.11
CA LYS A 11 15.96 -27.31 21.03
C LYS A 11 16.35 -26.43 22.23
N GLN A 12 16.47 -27.00 23.42
CA GLN A 12 16.95 -26.31 24.62
C GLN A 12 17.82 -27.22 25.47
N GLY A 13 19.15 -27.10 25.39
CA GLY A 13 20.08 -28.06 26.00
C GLY A 13 19.76 -29.47 25.51
N ASP A 14 19.53 -30.40 26.43
CA ASP A 14 19.09 -31.76 26.12
C ASP A 14 17.57 -31.89 25.90
N ARG A 15 16.85 -30.81 25.59
CA ARG A 15 15.39 -30.81 25.36
C ARG A 15 15.06 -30.54 23.91
N ILE A 16 14.01 -31.19 23.43
CA ILE A 16 13.48 -31.03 22.08
C ILE A 16 12.00 -30.69 22.19
N PHE A 17 11.58 -29.69 21.42
CA PHE A 17 10.19 -29.31 21.23
C PHE A 17 9.71 -29.83 19.88
N LEU A 18 8.61 -30.58 19.90
CA LEU A 18 7.98 -31.16 18.72
C LEU A 18 6.59 -30.57 18.54
N GLU A 19 6.30 -29.96 17.40
CA GLU A 19 4.97 -29.41 17.10
C GLU A 19 4.09 -30.60 16.72
N LYS A 20 2.97 -30.77 17.43
CA LYS A 20 1.98 -31.80 17.14
C LYS A 20 0.65 -31.15 16.80
N THR A 21 -0.22 -31.90 16.14
CA THR A 21 -1.52 -31.41 15.71
C THR A 21 -2.31 -30.77 16.86
N ARG A 22 -2.27 -31.38 18.04
CA ARG A 22 -3.03 -30.96 19.23
C ARG A 22 -2.24 -30.16 20.27
N GLY A 23 -0.94 -29.95 20.08
CA GLY A 23 -0.11 -29.41 21.15
C GLY A 23 1.38 -29.37 20.85
N VAL A 24 2.16 -29.15 21.89
CA VAL A 24 3.63 -29.13 21.87
C VAL A 24 4.14 -30.21 22.80
N LEU A 25 4.93 -31.14 22.28
CA LEU A 25 5.57 -32.17 23.08
C LEU A 25 6.99 -31.75 23.46
N VAL A 26 7.28 -31.69 24.75
CA VAL A 26 8.60 -31.42 25.31
C VAL A 26 9.21 -32.74 25.79
N VAL A 27 10.30 -33.17 25.19
CA VAL A 27 11.00 -34.43 25.53
C VAL A 27 12.50 -34.21 25.65
N SER A 28 13.20 -35.07 26.41
CA SER A 28 14.66 -35.04 26.40
C SER A 28 15.22 -35.64 25.10
N GLU A 29 16.39 -35.18 24.69
CA GLU A 29 17.10 -35.64 23.50
C GLU A 29 17.43 -37.14 23.61
N ALA A 30 17.79 -37.61 24.80
CA ALA A 30 18.02 -39.03 25.06
C ALA A 30 16.75 -39.88 24.84
N VAL A 31 15.61 -39.40 25.34
CA VAL A 31 14.31 -40.03 25.12
C VAL A 31 13.93 -39.99 23.64
N PHE A 32 14.11 -38.86 22.97
CA PHE A 32 13.80 -38.68 21.56
C PHE A 32 14.63 -39.63 20.69
N LYS A 33 15.94 -39.73 20.90
CA LYS A 33 16.83 -40.66 20.18
C LYS A 33 16.40 -42.12 20.36
N LYS A 34 16.05 -42.51 21.60
CA LYS A 34 15.55 -43.85 21.90
C LYS A 34 14.23 -44.13 21.16
N LYS A 35 13.27 -43.22 21.24
CA LYS A 35 11.96 -43.36 20.59
C LYS A 35 12.04 -43.30 19.07
N HIS A 36 12.94 -42.51 18.50
CA HIS A 36 13.17 -42.49 17.05
C HIS A 36 13.59 -43.87 16.55
N LYS A 37 14.46 -44.56 17.28
CA LYS A 37 14.83 -45.95 16.98
C LYS A 37 13.62 -46.89 17.08
N ASP A 38 12.83 -46.78 18.16
CA ASP A 38 11.61 -47.59 18.34
C ASP A 38 10.55 -47.34 17.24
N ILE A 39 10.45 -46.11 16.73
CA ILE A 39 9.52 -45.71 15.66
C ILE A 39 9.97 -46.28 14.30
N GLN A 40 11.29 -46.28 14.03
CA GLN A 40 11.83 -46.94 12.84
C GLN A 40 11.61 -48.46 12.88
N GLU A 41 11.47 -49.04 14.08
CA GLU A 41 11.14 -50.46 14.32
C GLU A 41 9.61 -50.75 14.38
N GLU A 42 8.79 -49.98 13.63
CA GLU A 42 7.32 -50.15 13.43
C GLU A 42 6.36 -49.86 14.60
N LYS A 43 6.83 -49.47 15.80
CA LYS A 43 5.93 -49.28 16.98
C LYS A 43 5.21 -47.93 17.05
N TRP A 44 4.83 -47.36 15.92
CA TRP A 44 4.22 -46.02 15.84
C TRP A 44 2.92 -45.88 16.64
N PHE A 45 2.04 -46.88 16.56
CA PHE A 45 0.74 -46.85 17.24
C PHE A 45 0.88 -46.72 18.77
N LEU A 46 1.86 -47.42 19.35
CA LEU A 46 2.12 -47.36 20.80
C LEU A 46 2.69 -46.01 21.22
N PHE A 47 3.49 -45.37 20.35
CA PHE A 47 3.98 -44.02 20.60
C PHE A 47 2.82 -43.02 20.67
N TRP A 48 1.89 -43.06 19.71
CA TRP A 48 0.72 -42.17 19.71
C TRP A 48 -0.18 -42.39 20.92
N LYS A 49 -0.48 -43.65 21.25
CA LYS A 49 -1.33 -44.01 22.39
C LYS A 49 -0.71 -43.59 23.74
N ARG A 50 0.63 -43.56 23.84
CA ARG A 50 1.33 -43.02 25.01
C ARG A 50 1.24 -41.50 25.11
N GLN A 51 1.23 -40.79 23.98
CA GLN A 51 1.06 -39.33 23.98
C GLN A 51 -0.30 -38.91 24.54
N GLU A 52 -1.36 -39.65 24.19
CA GLU A 52 -2.70 -39.44 24.76
C GLU A 52 -2.78 -39.71 26.27
N ALA A 53 -1.82 -40.45 26.82
CA ALA A 53 -1.76 -40.76 28.25
C ALA A 53 -0.76 -39.86 29.02
N LEU A 54 -0.07 -38.92 28.35
CA LEU A 54 0.82 -37.98 29.04
C LEU A 54 0.00 -37.02 29.89
N HIS A 55 0.57 -36.66 31.04
CA HIS A 55 -0.02 -35.67 31.92
C HIS A 55 -0.06 -34.30 31.22
N GLU A 56 -1.26 -33.74 31.06
CA GLU A 56 -1.48 -32.37 30.61
C GLU A 56 -1.50 -31.46 31.86
N PRO A 57 -0.39 -30.79 32.22
CA PRO A 57 -0.40 -29.91 33.37
C PRO A 57 -1.33 -28.71 33.08
N PRO A 58 -2.11 -28.24 34.07
CA PRO A 58 -2.97 -27.07 33.89
C PRO A 58 -2.14 -25.78 33.71
N ASN A 59 -0.99 -25.71 34.39
CA ASN A 59 -0.06 -24.58 34.33
C ASN A 59 1.36 -25.09 34.08
N PHE A 60 2.10 -24.41 33.21
CA PHE A 60 3.48 -24.72 32.89
C PHE A 60 4.31 -23.44 32.90
N LEU A 61 5.22 -23.31 33.85
CA LEU A 61 6.13 -22.16 33.92
C LEU A 61 7.33 -22.40 32.98
N LEU A 62 7.40 -21.65 31.88
CA LEU A 62 8.53 -21.73 30.96
C LEU A 62 9.69 -20.89 31.51
N THR A 63 10.77 -21.56 31.93
CA THR A 63 12.01 -20.90 32.37
C THR A 63 13.19 -21.41 31.56
N HIS A 64 14.35 -20.76 31.68
CA HIS A 64 15.60 -21.24 31.07
C HIS A 64 16.07 -22.62 31.60
N LYS A 65 15.51 -23.10 32.72
CA LYS A 65 15.77 -24.43 33.31
C LYS A 65 14.48 -25.25 33.29
N ILE A 66 14.30 -26.05 32.25
CA ILE A 66 13.15 -26.96 32.10
C ILE A 66 13.48 -28.30 32.77
N SER A 67 12.51 -28.90 33.44
CA SER A 67 12.70 -30.16 34.18
C SER A 67 12.95 -31.37 33.25
N ASN A 68 13.49 -32.43 33.88
CA ASN A 68 13.48 -33.85 33.51
C ASN A 68 12.36 -34.38 32.58
N GLU A 69 11.14 -33.89 32.78
CA GLU A 69 9.92 -34.65 32.55
C GLU A 69 9.42 -34.49 31.12
N GLU A 70 8.75 -35.53 30.61
CA GLU A 70 8.03 -35.44 29.34
C GLU A 70 6.70 -34.73 29.59
N VAL A 71 6.46 -33.63 28.88
CA VAL A 71 5.26 -32.82 29.07
C VAL A 71 4.61 -32.58 27.71
N PHE A 72 3.28 -32.76 27.66
CA PHE A 72 2.48 -32.43 26.50
C PHE A 72 1.63 -31.20 26.80
N LEU A 73 1.94 -30.09 26.11
CA LEU A 73 1.27 -28.81 26.27
C LEU A 73 0.14 -28.70 25.24
N THR A 74 -1.08 -28.43 25.69
CA THR A 74 -2.26 -28.30 24.81
C THR A 74 -2.90 -26.93 24.97
N GLU A 75 -3.98 -26.67 24.25
CA GLU A 75 -4.79 -25.45 24.39
C GLU A 75 -5.38 -25.28 25.80
N LYS A 76 -5.39 -26.33 26.63
CA LYS A 76 -5.83 -26.27 28.03
C LYS A 76 -4.70 -25.92 28.99
N THR A 77 -3.45 -26.03 28.55
CA THR A 77 -2.28 -25.70 29.36
C THR A 77 -1.99 -24.22 29.29
N THR A 78 -1.89 -23.57 30.44
CA THR A 78 -1.43 -22.19 30.56
C THR A 78 0.09 -22.14 30.69
N VAL A 79 0.77 -21.62 29.68
CA VAL A 79 2.21 -21.42 29.65
C VAL A 79 2.53 -20.00 30.11
N THR A 80 3.15 -19.88 31.28
CA THR A 80 3.62 -18.60 31.82
C THR A 80 5.02 -18.31 31.31
N LEU A 81 5.20 -17.17 30.62
CA LEU A 81 6.50 -16.65 30.19
C LEU A 81 7.04 -15.67 31.25
N PHE A 82 8.25 -15.91 31.73
CA PHE A 82 8.84 -15.13 32.83
C PHE A 82 10.35 -14.93 32.63
N LYS A 83 10.80 -13.68 32.38
CA LYS A 83 12.23 -13.30 32.29
C LYS A 83 13.07 -14.29 31.47
N ILE A 84 12.62 -14.61 30.26
CA ILE A 84 13.35 -15.44 29.31
C ILE A 84 13.52 -14.74 27.96
N GLU A 85 14.51 -15.16 27.19
CA GLU A 85 14.60 -14.94 25.75
C GLU A 85 14.14 -16.23 25.06
N ILE A 86 13.22 -16.17 24.10
CA ILE A 86 12.74 -17.32 23.34
C ILE A 86 12.85 -17.09 21.83
N SER A 87 13.08 -18.15 21.04
CA SER A 87 13.12 -18.00 19.58
C SER A 87 11.73 -17.69 19.00
N GLU A 88 11.61 -16.88 17.94
CA GLU A 88 10.30 -16.52 17.37
C GLU A 88 9.45 -17.74 17.00
N ARG A 89 10.09 -18.79 16.45
CA ARG A 89 9.42 -20.03 16.07
C ARG A 89 8.74 -20.71 17.26
N LEU A 90 9.41 -20.75 18.41
CA LEU A 90 8.85 -21.35 19.62
C LEU A 90 7.71 -20.49 20.18
N PHE A 91 7.90 -19.17 20.20
CA PHE A 91 6.86 -18.25 20.63
C PHE A 91 5.56 -18.43 19.82
N PHE A 92 5.64 -18.46 18.49
CA PHE A 92 4.45 -18.62 17.65
C PHE A 92 3.78 -19.99 17.80
N VAL A 93 4.56 -21.06 17.98
CA VAL A 93 3.98 -22.38 18.25
C VAL A 93 3.25 -22.39 19.60
N LEU A 94 3.81 -21.78 20.64
CA LEU A 94 3.14 -21.65 21.94
C LEU A 94 1.87 -20.82 21.83
N LEU A 95 1.92 -19.66 21.15
CA LEU A 95 0.74 -18.82 20.88
C LEU A 95 -0.39 -19.58 20.20
N LYS A 96 -0.04 -20.48 19.27
CA LYS A 96 -1.00 -21.26 18.46
C LYS A 96 -1.56 -22.47 19.20
N LYS A 97 -0.80 -23.06 20.11
CA LYS A 97 -1.09 -24.39 20.68
C LYS A 97 -1.41 -24.38 22.16
N THR A 98 -1.20 -23.27 22.87
CA THR A 98 -1.35 -23.19 24.33
C THR A 98 -1.99 -21.88 24.74
N MET A 99 -2.53 -21.80 25.96
CA MET A 99 -2.84 -20.49 26.55
C MET A 99 -1.53 -19.86 27.02
N VAL A 100 -1.26 -18.62 26.65
CA VAL A 100 -0.02 -17.92 27.03
C VAL A 100 -0.34 -16.79 27.99
N THR A 101 0.41 -16.72 29.09
CA THR A 101 0.37 -15.60 30.05
C THR A 101 1.77 -15.03 30.21
N VAL A 102 1.84 -13.72 30.38
CA VAL A 102 3.11 -13.00 30.56
C VAL A 102 3.09 -12.38 31.96
N GLU A 103 3.92 -12.91 32.86
CA GLU A 103 4.00 -12.41 34.24
C GLU A 103 4.98 -11.24 34.35
N GLU A 104 6.13 -11.37 33.70
CA GLU A 104 7.11 -10.30 33.52
C GLU A 104 7.56 -10.28 32.06
N GLY A 105 8.10 -9.14 31.61
CA GLY A 105 8.56 -9.01 30.23
C GLY A 105 9.54 -10.11 29.82
N PHE A 106 9.44 -10.56 28.58
CA PHE A 106 10.33 -11.55 27.96
C PHE A 106 10.83 -11.00 26.61
N SER A 107 11.78 -11.68 25.98
CA SER A 107 12.30 -11.27 24.68
C SER A 107 12.13 -12.35 23.61
N ILE A 108 11.99 -11.92 22.35
CA ILE A 108 12.01 -12.77 21.17
C ILE A 108 13.28 -12.50 20.36
N THR A 109 13.93 -13.56 19.89
CA THR A 109 15.13 -13.53 19.03
C THR A 109 14.95 -14.45 17.84
N GLU A 110 15.74 -14.23 16.77
CA GLU A 110 15.86 -15.13 15.62
C GLU A 110 16.02 -16.61 16.01
N HIS A 111 15.25 -17.49 15.37
CA HIS A 111 15.39 -18.92 15.47
C HIS A 111 16.58 -19.40 14.65
N VAL A 112 17.53 -20.07 15.30
CA VAL A 112 18.69 -20.66 14.64
C VAL A 112 18.72 -22.15 14.90
N ASP A 113 18.74 -22.92 13.82
CA ASP A 113 18.78 -24.38 13.90
C ASP A 113 19.96 -24.85 14.76
N ASN A 114 19.70 -25.82 15.63
CA ASN A 114 20.64 -26.42 16.58
C ASN A 114 21.10 -25.53 17.74
N GLU A 115 20.58 -24.31 17.87
CA GLU A 115 20.82 -23.49 19.06
C GLU A 115 19.71 -23.63 20.10
N ASP A 116 20.05 -23.26 21.33
CA ASP A 116 19.09 -23.13 22.42
C ASP A 116 18.06 -22.04 22.11
N CYS A 117 16.81 -22.47 22.00
CA CYS A 117 15.62 -21.67 21.71
C CYS A 117 15.07 -20.92 22.92
N ILE A 118 15.60 -21.15 24.13
CA ILE A 118 15.26 -20.46 25.37
C ILE A 118 16.55 -20.05 26.08
N ARG A 119 16.64 -18.82 26.56
CA ARG A 119 17.80 -18.34 27.32
C ARG A 119 17.37 -17.51 28.51
N GLY A 120 18.32 -17.26 29.41
CA GLY A 120 18.12 -16.31 30.49
C GLY A 120 17.95 -14.89 29.93
N HIS A 121 17.02 -14.13 30.49
CA HIS A 121 16.84 -12.72 30.13
C HIS A 121 18.13 -11.91 30.33
N GLY A 122 18.43 -11.00 29.40
CA GLY A 122 19.61 -10.14 29.44
C GLY A 122 20.85 -10.72 28.76
N MET A 123 20.82 -11.96 28.26
CA MET A 123 21.86 -12.50 27.38
C MET A 123 21.70 -12.04 25.92
N ALA A 124 21.28 -10.79 25.74
CA ALA A 124 20.70 -10.26 24.51
C ALA A 124 21.58 -10.56 23.30
N ARG A 125 21.06 -11.39 22.40
CA ARG A 125 21.57 -11.42 21.04
C ARG A 125 20.91 -10.30 20.27
N ASN A 126 21.72 -9.36 19.78
CA ASN A 126 21.29 -8.45 18.71
C ASN A 126 21.21 -9.24 17.40
N ARG A 127 20.33 -10.25 17.35
CA ARG A 127 19.97 -10.98 16.13
C ARG A 127 18.55 -10.59 15.74
N PRO A 128 18.42 -9.55 14.88
CA PRO A 128 17.12 -9.10 14.42
C PRO A 128 16.46 -10.20 13.58
N PHE A 129 15.15 -10.40 13.73
CA PHE A 129 14.38 -11.39 12.97
C PHE A 129 13.27 -10.76 12.15
N CYS A 130 12.75 -11.48 11.17
CA CYS A 130 11.63 -11.03 10.34
C CYS A 130 10.30 -11.44 10.99
N LEU A 131 9.44 -10.46 11.27
CA LEU A 131 8.07 -10.70 11.73
C LEU A 131 7.14 -10.81 10.51
N GLU A 132 6.99 -12.03 10.02
CA GLU A 132 6.18 -12.33 8.82
C GLU A 132 5.07 -13.33 9.15
N ILE A 133 3.95 -13.23 8.44
CA ILE A 133 2.87 -14.22 8.57
C ILE A 133 3.26 -15.49 7.82
N GLN A 134 3.42 -16.57 8.56
CA GLN A 134 3.42 -17.93 7.99
C GLN A 134 2.23 -18.77 8.46
N ILE A 135 1.31 -18.19 9.24
CA ILE A 135 0.38 -18.96 10.08
C ILE A 135 -1.04 -18.39 9.96
N ALA A 136 -2.02 -19.29 9.75
CA ALA A 136 -3.43 -18.97 9.94
C ALA A 136 -3.69 -18.64 11.41
N VAL A 137 -4.23 -17.44 11.68
CA VAL A 137 -4.48 -16.98 13.05
C VAL A 137 -5.71 -17.71 13.61
N SER A 138 -5.49 -18.55 14.62
CA SER A 138 -6.59 -19.18 15.37
C SER A 138 -7.14 -18.22 16.42
N SER A 139 -8.38 -18.43 16.85
CA SER A 139 -8.99 -17.68 17.96
C SER A 139 -8.14 -17.67 19.23
N LEU A 140 -7.43 -18.78 19.49
CA LEU A 140 -6.50 -18.91 20.61
C LEU A 140 -5.32 -17.92 20.52
N VAL A 141 -4.76 -17.70 19.33
CA VAL A 141 -3.67 -16.72 19.12
C VAL A 141 -4.15 -15.32 19.48
N LEU A 142 -5.36 -14.95 19.05
CA LEU A 142 -5.96 -13.64 19.34
C LEU A 142 -6.19 -13.44 20.83
N GLU A 143 -6.75 -14.46 21.48
CA GLU A 143 -7.01 -14.44 22.90
C GLU A 143 -5.70 -14.27 23.69
N ASN A 144 -4.64 -14.97 23.27
CA ASN A 144 -3.32 -14.82 23.86
C ASN A 144 -2.76 -13.41 23.67
N ILE A 145 -2.80 -12.85 22.46
CA ILE A 145 -2.31 -11.48 22.18
C ILE A 145 -3.07 -10.45 23.02
N LYS A 146 -4.40 -10.57 23.09
CA LYS A 146 -5.26 -9.67 23.86
C LYS A 146 -4.91 -9.66 25.35
N ARG A 147 -4.50 -10.81 25.90
CA ARG A 147 -4.10 -10.96 27.30
C ARG A 147 -2.71 -10.39 27.60
N MET A 148 -1.87 -10.17 26.58
CA MET A 148 -0.51 -9.66 26.77
C MET A 148 -0.52 -8.17 27.15
N PRO A 149 0.29 -7.75 28.14
CA PRO A 149 0.49 -6.34 28.43
C PRO A 149 1.20 -5.62 27.27
N LEU A 150 0.97 -4.32 27.14
CA LEU A 150 1.72 -3.46 26.21
C LEU A 150 3.21 -3.49 26.54
N ASN A 151 4.08 -3.38 25.53
CA ASN A 151 5.53 -3.37 25.68
C ASN A 151 6.10 -4.54 26.52
N SER A 152 5.43 -5.69 26.54
CA SER A 152 5.83 -6.86 27.33
C SER A 152 6.81 -7.78 26.59
N ILE A 153 6.95 -7.60 25.28
CA ILE A 153 7.74 -8.46 24.39
C ILE A 153 8.94 -7.68 23.86
N GLY A 154 10.11 -7.80 24.47
CA GLY A 154 11.35 -7.24 23.92
C GLY A 154 11.71 -7.90 22.60
N CYS A 155 12.05 -7.13 21.57
CA CYS A 155 12.54 -7.70 20.32
C CYS A 155 13.49 -6.75 19.58
N SER A 156 14.28 -7.33 18.69
CA SER A 156 14.99 -6.64 17.63
C SER A 156 14.43 -7.17 16.31
N LEU A 157 13.92 -6.29 15.46
CA LEU A 157 13.26 -6.66 14.23
C LEU A 157 14.13 -6.27 13.05
N LYS A 158 14.24 -7.17 12.07
CA LYS A 158 14.86 -6.89 10.79
C LYS A 158 13.84 -6.29 9.83
N SER A 159 12.67 -6.92 9.76
CA SER A 159 11.54 -6.50 8.94
C SER A 159 10.22 -6.93 9.59
N VAL A 160 9.14 -6.25 9.20
CA VAL A 160 7.76 -6.60 9.55
C VAL A 160 6.96 -6.66 8.25
N SER A 161 6.28 -7.78 7.99
CA SER A 161 5.33 -7.89 6.87
C SER A 161 4.10 -8.66 7.32
N LEU A 162 3.04 -7.92 7.65
CA LEU A 162 1.78 -8.48 8.13
C LEU A 162 0.64 -8.06 7.19
N ARG A 163 0.03 -9.04 6.50
CA ARG A 163 -1.04 -8.85 5.53
C ARG A 163 -2.33 -9.54 5.97
N ASP A 164 -3.42 -8.77 6.02
CA ASP A 164 -4.79 -9.20 6.28
C ASP A 164 -4.95 -10.14 7.47
N THR A 165 -4.32 -9.78 8.59
CA THR A 165 -4.28 -10.61 9.79
C THR A 165 -4.51 -9.79 11.06
N GLU A 166 -5.18 -10.39 12.03
CA GLU A 166 -5.29 -9.83 13.37
C GLU A 166 -4.01 -9.96 14.19
N LEU A 167 -2.99 -10.68 13.68
CA LEU A 167 -1.64 -10.68 14.29
C LEU A 167 -1.03 -9.27 14.30
N ILE A 168 -1.49 -8.33 13.48
CA ILE A 168 -1.08 -6.91 13.54
C ILE A 168 -1.30 -6.32 14.95
N ASN A 169 -2.29 -6.82 15.70
CA ASN A 169 -2.55 -6.40 17.08
C ASN A 169 -1.42 -6.80 18.07
N ILE A 170 -0.41 -7.57 17.64
CA ILE A 170 0.79 -7.82 18.45
C ILE A 170 1.71 -6.60 18.53
N LEU A 171 1.65 -5.66 17.57
CA LEU A 171 2.62 -4.56 17.47
C LEU A 171 2.70 -3.71 18.75
N PRO A 172 1.59 -3.29 19.41
CA PRO A 172 1.66 -2.55 20.67
C PRO A 172 2.19 -3.36 21.86
N LYS A 173 2.30 -4.69 21.72
CA LYS A 173 2.87 -5.59 22.73
C LYS A 173 4.40 -5.66 22.62
N LEU A 174 4.95 -5.29 21.47
CA LEU A 174 6.38 -5.29 21.21
C LEU A 174 7.05 -4.09 21.88
N ARG A 175 8.18 -4.34 22.51
CA ARG A 175 9.10 -3.34 23.06
C ARG A 175 10.33 -3.32 22.15
N ILE A 176 10.21 -2.55 21.08
CA ILE A 176 11.29 -2.30 20.10
C ILE A 176 12.16 -1.16 20.65
N ASN A 177 13.48 -1.34 20.62
CA ASN A 177 14.42 -0.30 21.02
C ASN A 177 14.39 0.85 19.98
N GLU A 178 14.45 2.10 20.42
CA GLU A 178 14.56 3.30 19.56
C GLU A 178 15.75 3.21 18.60
N ASP A 179 16.84 2.57 19.04
CA ASP A 179 18.04 2.33 18.23
C ASP A 179 17.91 1.13 17.27
N CYS A 180 16.78 0.43 17.24
CA CYS A 180 16.57 -0.69 16.33
C CYS A 180 16.41 -0.18 14.89
N GLU A 181 17.28 -0.62 13.98
CA GLU A 181 17.17 -0.33 12.55
C GLU A 181 16.32 -1.41 11.87
N ILE A 182 15.12 -1.04 11.41
CA ILE A 182 14.22 -1.94 10.68
C ILE A 182 14.33 -1.63 9.18
N GLU A 183 14.64 -2.63 8.37
CA GLU A 183 14.78 -2.47 6.92
C GLU A 183 13.44 -2.17 6.24
N GLU A 184 12.35 -2.81 6.69
CA GLU A 184 11.04 -2.76 6.05
C GLU A 184 9.91 -3.00 7.05
N PHE A 185 8.87 -2.17 7.00
CA PHE A 185 7.70 -2.26 7.86
C PHE A 185 6.43 -2.13 7.00
N GLU A 186 5.92 -3.27 6.56
CA GLU A 186 4.74 -3.40 5.69
C GLU A 186 3.53 -3.94 6.45
N LEU A 187 2.40 -3.23 6.34
CA LEU A 187 1.11 -3.68 6.86
C LEU A 187 0.01 -3.54 5.81
N VAL A 188 -0.78 -4.58 5.63
CA VAL A 188 -1.98 -4.57 4.78
C VAL A 188 -3.16 -5.01 5.63
N ALA A 189 -4.24 -4.23 5.66
CA ALA A 189 -5.45 -4.58 6.40
C ALA A 189 -6.71 -4.14 5.65
N THR A 190 -7.31 -5.05 4.89
CA THR A 190 -8.57 -4.84 4.15
C THR A 190 -9.81 -4.77 5.06
N ARG A 191 -9.69 -5.23 6.31
CA ARG A 191 -10.76 -5.22 7.32
C ARG A 191 -10.33 -4.49 8.58
N ARG A 192 -11.22 -3.64 9.13
CA ARG A 192 -10.96 -2.84 10.35
C ARG A 192 -10.57 -3.69 11.56
N GLU A 193 -11.17 -4.88 11.71
CA GLU A 193 -10.91 -5.80 12.82
C GLU A 193 -9.43 -6.18 12.96
N HIS A 194 -8.68 -6.21 11.84
CA HIS A 194 -7.25 -6.56 11.84
C HIS A 194 -6.38 -5.55 12.57
N VAL A 195 -6.80 -4.29 12.65
CA VAL A 195 -6.04 -3.18 13.25
C VAL A 195 -6.76 -2.52 14.42
N ALA A 196 -7.95 -3.01 14.80
CA ALA A 196 -8.82 -2.34 15.76
C ALA A 196 -8.16 -2.13 17.14
N GLU A 197 -7.39 -3.10 17.64
CA GLU A 197 -6.71 -2.98 18.94
C GLU A 197 -5.55 -1.97 18.87
N VAL A 198 -4.86 -1.91 17.73
CA VAL A 198 -3.79 -0.93 17.49
C VAL A 198 -4.38 0.49 17.43
N LEU A 199 -5.47 0.67 16.69
CA LEU A 199 -6.14 1.98 16.56
C LEU A 199 -6.78 2.45 17.88
N ALA A 200 -7.18 1.52 18.74
CA ALA A 200 -7.72 1.83 20.07
C ALA A 200 -6.63 2.30 21.06
N GLN A 201 -5.34 2.22 20.74
CA GLN A 201 -4.29 2.70 21.61
C GLN A 201 -4.34 4.23 21.76
N GLU A 202 -4.27 4.71 22.99
CA GLU A 202 -4.14 6.15 23.28
C GLU A 202 -2.71 6.64 23.08
N LYS A 203 -1.72 5.81 23.46
CA LYS A 203 -0.30 6.16 23.38
C LYS A 203 0.32 5.55 22.12
N PRO A 204 1.11 6.32 21.36
CA PRO A 204 1.89 5.76 20.27
C PRO A 204 2.88 4.71 20.79
N PHE A 205 3.15 3.68 19.98
CA PHE A 205 4.20 2.69 20.26
C PHE A 205 5.46 2.98 19.43
N CYS A 206 6.63 2.62 19.98
CA CYS A 206 7.91 2.80 19.29
C CYS A 206 8.12 1.70 18.25
N VAL A 207 8.58 2.09 17.06
CA VAL A 207 8.94 1.17 15.97
C VAL A 207 10.43 1.17 15.63
N GLY A 208 11.24 1.90 16.38
CA GLY A 208 12.66 2.12 16.05
C GLY A 208 12.85 2.96 14.79
N ARG A 209 14.05 2.93 14.21
CA ARG A 209 14.40 3.62 12.97
C ARG A 209 14.05 2.74 11.77
N VAL A 210 12.92 3.05 11.12
CA VAL A 210 12.44 2.29 9.97
C VAL A 210 12.92 2.91 8.66
N ARG A 211 13.54 2.11 7.81
CA ARG A 211 14.04 2.55 6.50
C ARG A 211 12.92 2.67 5.45
N LYS A 212 11.98 1.72 5.44
CA LYS A 212 10.84 1.70 4.50
C LYS A 212 9.53 1.39 5.21
N ILE A 213 8.50 2.19 4.99
CA ILE A 213 7.13 1.96 5.48
C ILE A 213 6.18 1.80 4.29
N GLY A 214 5.37 0.74 4.31
CA GLY A 214 4.29 0.52 3.35
C GLY A 214 2.99 0.14 4.04
N PHE A 215 1.96 1.00 3.99
CA PHE A 215 0.65 0.70 4.57
C PHE A 215 -0.46 0.72 3.52
N GLU A 216 -1.30 -0.31 3.54
CA GLU A 216 -2.46 -0.45 2.66
C GLU A 216 -3.77 -0.58 3.45
N ASP A 217 -4.80 0.12 2.97
CA ASP A 217 -6.15 0.14 3.50
C ASP A 217 -6.23 0.56 4.98
N TYR A 218 -6.94 -0.17 5.86
CA TYR A 218 -7.09 0.23 7.27
C TYR A 218 -5.74 0.31 8.01
N ALA A 219 -4.69 -0.32 7.47
CA ALA A 219 -3.35 -0.20 8.03
C ALA A 219 -2.79 1.23 7.91
N VAL A 220 -3.29 2.05 6.99
CA VAL A 220 -2.90 3.48 6.90
C VAL A 220 -3.20 4.21 8.20
N GLY A 221 -4.29 3.86 8.91
CA GLY A 221 -4.61 4.44 10.21
C GLY A 221 -3.57 4.15 11.30
N VAL A 222 -2.81 3.05 11.19
CA VAL A 222 -1.80 2.65 12.18
C VAL A 222 -0.67 3.67 12.28
N ILE A 223 -0.41 4.44 11.23
CA ILE A 223 0.63 5.49 11.24
C ILE A 223 0.40 6.52 12.36
N THR A 224 -0.86 6.78 12.74
CA THR A 224 -1.23 7.71 13.82
C THR A 224 -0.92 7.18 15.22
N LYS A 225 -0.59 5.89 15.33
CA LYS A 225 -0.32 5.17 16.57
C LYS A 225 1.14 4.81 16.71
N MET A 226 1.99 5.30 15.82
CA MET A 226 3.42 5.05 15.84
C MET A 226 4.15 6.31 16.29
N SER A 227 5.18 6.14 17.12
CA SER A 227 6.15 7.19 17.40
C SER A 227 7.16 7.23 16.25
N LEU A 228 7.06 8.24 15.39
CA LEU A 228 7.95 8.44 14.24
C LEU A 228 8.96 9.59 14.47
N GLU A 229 9.06 10.09 15.70
CA GLU A 229 10.06 11.08 16.08
C GLU A 229 11.47 10.54 15.76
N ASP A 230 12.30 11.37 15.13
CA ASP A 230 13.66 11.04 14.68
C ASP A 230 13.80 9.90 13.67
N CYS A 231 12.70 9.48 13.02
CA CYS A 231 12.76 8.50 11.94
C CYS A 231 13.16 9.17 10.63
N GLY A 232 14.33 8.80 10.10
CA GLY A 232 14.73 9.09 8.72
C GLY A 232 14.30 7.95 7.81
N PHE A 233 13.28 8.18 6.98
CA PHE A 233 12.76 7.21 6.03
C PHE A 233 13.44 7.37 4.66
N GLU A 234 13.77 6.25 4.03
CA GLU A 234 14.07 6.26 2.60
C GLU A 234 12.78 6.19 1.78
N TRP A 235 11.75 5.51 2.27
CA TRP A 235 10.52 5.30 1.52
C TRP A 235 9.29 5.22 2.43
N LEU A 236 8.27 6.02 2.11
CA LEU A 236 6.95 5.99 2.73
C LEU A 236 5.89 5.79 1.65
N CYS A 237 5.13 4.70 1.71
CA CYS A 237 4.02 4.43 0.81
C CYS A 237 2.73 4.16 1.57
N LEU A 238 1.69 4.92 1.24
CA LEU A 238 0.36 4.77 1.82
C LEU A 238 -0.65 4.61 0.68
N ALA A 239 -1.48 3.57 0.74
CA ALA A 239 -2.56 3.34 -0.21
C ALA A 239 -3.87 3.07 0.52
N ALA A 240 -4.94 3.74 0.11
CA ALA A 240 -6.25 3.54 0.71
C ALA A 240 -7.35 3.58 -0.35
N THR A 241 -7.96 2.44 -0.61
CA THR A 241 -9.00 2.30 -1.65
C THR A 241 -10.37 2.85 -1.25
N ARG A 242 -10.64 3.00 0.06
CA ARG A 242 -11.92 3.52 0.58
C ARG A 242 -11.69 4.62 1.60
N ARG A 243 -12.63 5.56 1.70
CA ARG A 243 -12.59 6.65 2.69
C ARG A 243 -12.44 6.15 4.12
N GLU A 244 -13.13 5.08 4.46
CA GLU A 244 -13.12 4.49 5.81
C GLU A 244 -11.74 4.02 6.28
N HIS A 245 -10.83 3.73 5.35
CA HIS A 245 -9.46 3.30 5.65
C HIS A 245 -8.61 4.43 6.27
N VAL A 246 -8.94 5.69 6.01
CA VAL A 246 -8.18 6.88 6.47
C VAL A 246 -8.93 7.72 7.52
N VAL A 247 -10.10 7.25 7.99
CA VAL A 247 -10.92 8.00 8.96
C VAL A 247 -10.15 8.33 10.24
N GLU A 248 -9.37 7.39 10.77
CA GLU A 248 -8.57 7.61 11.97
C GLU A 248 -7.48 8.68 11.79
N VAL A 249 -6.94 8.79 10.56
CA VAL A 249 -5.97 9.83 10.21
C VAL A 249 -6.64 11.20 10.12
N PHE A 250 -7.84 11.25 9.54
CA PHE A 250 -8.58 12.51 9.44
C PHE A 250 -9.12 12.99 10.78
N ALA A 251 -9.38 12.08 11.72
CA ALA A 251 -9.81 12.39 13.08
C ALA A 251 -8.69 13.05 13.92
N GLN A 252 -7.42 12.98 13.50
CA GLN A 252 -6.34 13.67 14.20
C GLN A 252 -6.54 15.19 14.15
N GLU A 253 -6.55 15.85 15.31
CA GLU A 253 -6.65 17.31 15.41
C GLU A 253 -5.36 17.97 14.94
N ASN A 254 -4.21 17.41 15.37
CA ASN A 254 -2.89 17.93 15.07
C ASN A 254 -2.23 17.14 13.94
N PRO A 255 -1.50 17.80 13.02
CA PRO A 255 -0.65 17.09 12.07
C PRO A 255 0.42 16.26 12.79
N PHE A 256 0.72 15.06 12.29
CA PHE A 256 1.80 14.23 12.81
C PHE A 256 3.08 14.43 12.00
N CYS A 257 4.23 14.34 12.66
CA CYS A 257 5.53 14.45 12.01
C CYS A 257 5.90 13.11 11.36
N VAL A 258 6.32 13.15 10.10
CA VAL A 258 6.82 11.98 9.35
C VAL A 258 8.33 11.99 9.19
N GLY A 259 9.06 12.87 9.90
CA GLY A 259 10.51 12.96 9.82
C GLY A 259 11.03 13.26 8.40
N GLY A 260 12.32 12.99 8.15
CA GLY A 260 12.89 13.14 6.80
C GLY A 260 12.49 11.95 5.93
N VAL A 261 11.91 12.17 4.75
CA VAL A 261 11.44 11.10 3.84
C VAL A 261 12.04 11.30 2.46
N LYS A 262 12.94 10.42 1.98
CA LYS A 262 13.47 10.58 0.61
C LYS A 262 12.36 10.44 -0.44
N ILE A 263 11.56 9.38 -0.37
CA ILE A 263 10.51 9.08 -1.36
C ILE A 263 9.16 8.88 -0.66
N MET A 264 8.14 9.62 -1.07
CA MET A 264 6.78 9.55 -0.50
C MET A 264 5.74 9.28 -1.59
N TRP A 265 5.03 8.16 -1.50
CA TRP A 265 3.99 7.75 -2.44
C TRP A 265 2.63 7.63 -1.72
N LEU A 266 1.64 8.42 -2.16
CA LEU A 266 0.28 8.39 -1.60
C LEU A 266 -0.74 8.06 -2.69
N TRP A 267 -1.52 7.00 -2.49
CA TRP A 267 -2.44 6.45 -3.49
C TRP A 267 -3.89 6.53 -3.01
N ASP A 268 -4.77 6.99 -3.89
CA ASP A 268 -6.22 7.12 -3.69
C ASP A 268 -6.55 7.94 -2.44
N TYR A 269 -7.40 7.46 -1.51
CA TYR A 269 -7.77 8.24 -0.31
C TYR A 269 -6.57 8.59 0.59
N ALA A 270 -5.44 7.87 0.45
CA ALA A 270 -4.22 8.21 1.18
C ALA A 270 -3.62 9.54 0.71
N VAL A 271 -3.97 10.04 -0.48
CA VAL A 271 -3.59 11.41 -0.91
C VAL A 271 -4.08 12.46 0.08
N GLY A 272 -5.28 12.28 0.66
CA GLY A 272 -5.79 13.19 1.69
C GLY A 272 -4.95 13.25 2.97
N VAL A 273 -4.21 12.19 3.28
CA VAL A 273 -3.38 12.10 4.50
C VAL A 273 -2.29 13.17 4.52
N ILE A 274 -1.84 13.66 3.37
CA ILE A 274 -0.81 14.73 3.30
C ILE A 274 -1.23 15.98 4.08
N THR A 275 -2.53 16.26 4.19
CA THR A 275 -3.07 17.42 4.93
C THR A 275 -3.00 17.27 6.46
N LYS A 276 -2.65 16.06 6.92
CA LYS A 276 -2.47 15.70 8.32
C LYS A 276 -1.00 15.38 8.64
N MET A 277 -0.10 15.58 7.69
CA MET A 277 1.34 15.47 7.92
C MET A 277 1.92 16.87 8.18
N SER A 278 2.81 16.98 9.17
CA SER A 278 3.68 18.15 9.30
C SER A 278 4.90 17.95 8.42
N LEU A 279 5.05 18.79 7.39
CA LEU A 279 6.13 18.69 6.39
C LEU A 279 7.09 19.89 6.41
N GLU A 280 6.93 20.85 7.32
CA GLU A 280 7.70 22.11 7.31
C GLU A 280 9.22 21.87 7.38
N ASP A 281 9.65 20.94 8.22
CA ASP A 281 11.07 20.57 8.38
C ASP A 281 11.45 19.29 7.60
N CYS A 282 10.52 18.78 6.78
CA CYS A 282 10.74 17.56 6.01
C CYS A 282 11.43 17.89 4.67
N GLY A 283 12.56 17.23 4.42
CA GLY A 283 13.14 17.17 3.09
C GLY A 283 12.59 15.96 2.34
N VAL A 284 11.84 16.20 1.25
CA VAL A 284 11.32 15.16 0.37
C VAL A 284 12.01 15.20 -0.99
N GLU A 285 12.70 14.12 -1.37
CA GLU A 285 13.36 14.07 -2.68
C GLU A 285 12.36 13.80 -3.82
N ASP A 286 11.35 12.96 -3.58
CA ASP A 286 10.36 12.56 -4.59
C ASP A 286 8.97 12.37 -3.94
N LEU A 287 8.05 13.30 -4.21
CA LEU A 287 6.65 13.25 -3.78
C LEU A 287 5.76 12.80 -4.95
N ARG A 288 5.06 11.68 -4.77
CA ARG A 288 4.12 11.14 -5.77
C ARG A 288 2.72 10.97 -5.21
N LEU A 289 1.76 11.58 -5.88
CA LEU A 289 0.33 11.48 -5.53
C LEU A 289 -0.44 10.94 -6.74
N THR A 290 -1.22 9.89 -6.52
CA THR A 290 -2.08 9.31 -7.56
C THR A 290 -3.48 9.16 -6.99
N ALA A 291 -4.48 9.78 -7.62
CA ALA A 291 -5.87 9.67 -7.18
C ALA A 291 -6.77 9.37 -8.36
N SER A 292 -7.40 8.19 -8.33
CA SER A 292 -8.23 7.74 -9.44
C SER A 292 -9.68 8.25 -9.45
N GLU A 293 -10.15 8.85 -8.35
CA GLU A 293 -11.49 9.42 -8.23
C GLU A 293 -11.44 10.80 -7.55
N GLU A 294 -12.41 11.67 -7.84
CA GLU A 294 -12.51 13.00 -7.20
C GLU A 294 -12.63 12.88 -5.67
N ALA A 295 -13.36 11.87 -5.19
CA ALA A 295 -13.56 11.62 -3.77
C ALA A 295 -12.24 11.40 -3.00
N HIS A 296 -11.20 10.90 -3.67
CA HIS A 296 -9.89 10.62 -3.09
C HIS A 296 -9.13 11.90 -2.69
N VAL A 297 -9.40 13.01 -3.37
CA VAL A 297 -8.76 14.32 -3.11
C VAL A 297 -9.70 15.32 -2.43
N ALA A 298 -10.97 14.95 -2.21
CA ALA A 298 -11.99 15.86 -1.69
C ALA A 298 -11.59 16.53 -0.35
N GLU A 299 -10.92 15.81 0.55
CA GLU A 299 -10.46 16.38 1.83
C GLU A 299 -9.33 17.42 1.63
N VAL A 300 -8.47 17.24 0.62
CA VAL A 300 -7.44 18.22 0.27
C VAL A 300 -8.07 19.47 -0.33
N LEU A 301 -9.00 19.29 -1.27
CA LEU A 301 -9.64 20.39 -1.99
C LEU A 301 -10.54 21.26 -1.09
N LYS A 302 -11.08 20.70 0.00
CA LYS A 302 -11.84 21.45 1.02
C LYS A 302 -10.99 22.42 1.84
N LYS A 303 -9.66 22.31 1.83
CA LYS A 303 -8.80 23.25 2.56
C LYS A 303 -8.92 24.64 1.95
N GLU A 304 -9.24 25.62 2.79
CA GLU A 304 -9.32 27.02 2.38
C GLU A 304 -7.92 27.58 2.11
N ASN A 305 -6.99 27.31 3.03
CA ASN A 305 -5.61 27.77 2.95
C ASN A 305 -4.70 26.70 2.33
N PRO A 306 -3.76 27.10 1.45
CA PRO A 306 -2.71 26.21 0.98
C PRO A 306 -1.90 25.63 2.15
N PHE A 307 -1.44 24.39 2.04
CA PHE A 307 -0.54 23.76 3.01
C PHE A 307 0.89 23.69 2.47
N CYS A 308 1.87 23.76 3.38
CA CYS A 308 3.28 23.62 3.05
C CYS A 308 3.65 22.13 2.93
N VAL A 309 4.45 21.77 1.92
CA VAL A 309 4.99 20.41 1.74
C VAL A 309 6.49 20.30 2.05
N GLY A 310 7.05 21.33 2.68
CA GLY A 310 8.49 21.38 2.98
C GLY A 310 9.34 21.55 1.72
N ARG A 311 10.60 21.13 1.79
CA ARG A 311 11.51 21.16 0.63
C ARG A 311 11.30 19.92 -0.22
N VAL A 312 10.70 20.09 -1.40
CA VAL A 312 10.42 18.98 -2.32
C VAL A 312 11.23 19.12 -3.59
N ARG A 313 12.10 18.15 -3.87
CA ARG A 313 12.95 18.18 -5.07
C ARG A 313 12.19 17.76 -6.34
N LYS A 314 11.35 16.73 -6.27
CA LYS A 314 10.54 16.24 -7.40
C LYS A 314 9.09 16.03 -6.98
N ILE A 315 8.16 16.45 -7.83
CA ILE A 315 6.72 16.32 -7.63
C ILE A 315 6.14 15.60 -8.86
N CYS A 316 5.43 14.49 -8.65
CA CYS A 316 4.70 13.77 -9.69
C CYS A 316 3.24 13.56 -9.27
N PHE A 317 2.31 14.27 -9.90
CA PHE A 317 0.87 14.06 -9.65
C PHE A 317 0.18 13.44 -10.84
N GLU A 318 -0.66 12.44 -10.56
CA GLU A 318 -1.41 11.67 -11.56
C GLU A 318 -2.91 11.74 -11.30
N ASP A 319 -3.67 11.93 -12.37
CA ASP A 319 -5.13 11.96 -12.39
C ASP A 319 -5.72 13.05 -11.47
N TYR A 320 -6.72 12.75 -10.63
CA TYR A 320 -7.35 13.76 -9.76
C TYR A 320 -6.36 14.39 -8.76
N ALA A 321 -5.20 13.76 -8.52
CA ALA A 321 -4.15 14.33 -7.67
C ALA A 321 -3.55 15.60 -8.28
N VAL A 322 -3.71 15.82 -9.59
CA VAL A 322 -3.33 17.10 -10.23
C VAL A 322 -4.05 18.28 -9.57
N GLY A 323 -5.29 18.11 -9.11
CA GLY A 323 -6.04 19.14 -8.38
C GLY A 323 -5.37 19.61 -7.08
N VAL A 324 -4.59 18.73 -6.43
CA VAL A 324 -3.92 19.01 -5.15
C VAL A 324 -2.91 20.15 -5.26
N ILE A 325 -2.31 20.37 -6.44
CA ILE A 325 -1.34 21.45 -6.67
C ILE A 325 -1.90 22.84 -6.28
N THR A 326 -3.21 23.03 -6.43
CA THR A 326 -3.88 24.30 -6.14
C THR A 326 -4.03 24.60 -4.65
N LYS A 327 -3.78 23.59 -3.81
CA LYS A 327 -3.85 23.66 -2.34
C LYS A 327 -2.48 23.56 -1.70
N MET A 328 -1.41 23.63 -2.48
CA MET A 328 -0.05 23.58 -1.98
C MET A 328 0.60 24.96 -2.08
N SER A 329 1.36 25.32 -1.05
CA SER A 329 2.31 26.43 -1.13
C SER A 329 3.66 25.89 -1.59
N LEU A 330 4.16 26.42 -2.71
CA LEU A 330 5.44 26.02 -3.32
C LEU A 330 6.48 27.14 -3.33
N GLU A 331 6.21 28.27 -2.67
CA GLU A 331 7.04 29.48 -2.72
C GLU A 331 8.48 29.21 -2.28
N ASP A 332 8.67 28.40 -1.23
CA ASP A 332 9.97 28.10 -0.63
C ASP A 332 10.50 26.68 -0.93
N CYS A 333 9.83 25.91 -1.81
CA CYS A 333 10.13 24.48 -1.97
C CYS A 333 11.37 24.19 -2.83
N GLY A 334 11.72 25.08 -3.78
CA GLY A 334 12.85 24.88 -4.69
C GLY A 334 12.73 23.61 -5.55
N VAL A 335 11.63 23.45 -6.27
CA VAL A 335 11.31 22.23 -7.03
C VAL A 335 12.21 22.07 -8.25
N GLU A 336 12.92 20.95 -8.37
CA GLU A 336 13.72 20.65 -9.56
C GLU A 336 12.87 20.09 -10.71
N ASP A 337 11.88 19.26 -10.42
CA ASP A 337 11.05 18.59 -11.43
C ASP A 337 9.57 18.54 -10.99
N LEU A 338 8.69 19.17 -11.76
CA LEU A 338 7.24 19.14 -11.60
C LEU A 338 6.61 18.40 -12.78
N ARG A 339 6.03 17.24 -12.51
CA ARG A 339 5.31 16.42 -13.49
C ARG A 339 3.83 16.29 -13.13
N LEU A 340 2.96 16.64 -14.06
CA LEU A 340 1.51 16.47 -13.94
C LEU A 340 0.99 15.66 -15.13
N THR A 341 0.30 14.55 -14.87
CA THR A 341 -0.34 13.72 -15.90
C THR A 341 -1.82 13.59 -15.56
N ALA A 342 -2.71 13.91 -16.50
CA ALA A 342 -4.16 13.76 -16.29
C ALA A 342 -4.82 13.08 -17.49
N SER A 343 -5.29 11.85 -17.28
CA SER A 343 -5.87 11.03 -18.35
C SER A 343 -7.27 11.46 -18.82
N GLU A 344 -8.02 12.20 -17.99
CA GLU A 344 -9.38 12.69 -18.26
C GLU A 344 -9.54 14.19 -17.98
N GLU A 345 -10.52 14.85 -18.63
CA GLU A 345 -10.81 16.28 -18.42
C GLU A 345 -11.24 16.56 -16.98
N ALA A 346 -11.99 15.65 -16.36
CA ALA A 346 -12.47 15.77 -14.99
C ALA A 346 -11.32 15.91 -13.98
N HIS A 347 -10.17 15.28 -14.24
CA HIS A 347 -8.99 15.29 -13.37
C HIS A 347 -8.39 16.69 -13.18
N VAL A 348 -8.59 17.60 -14.14
CA VAL A 348 -8.10 18.99 -14.10
C VAL A 348 -9.22 20.02 -13.95
N ALA A 349 -10.48 19.58 -13.86
CA ALA A 349 -11.62 20.48 -13.85
C ALA A 349 -11.55 21.50 -12.70
N GLU A 350 -11.13 21.07 -11.51
CA GLU A 350 -10.99 21.97 -10.36
C GLU A 350 -9.90 23.02 -10.56
N VAL A 351 -8.75 22.61 -11.10
CA VAL A 351 -7.65 23.54 -11.42
C VAL A 351 -8.12 24.60 -12.43
N LEU A 352 -8.83 24.17 -13.48
CA LEU A 352 -9.29 25.05 -14.54
C LEU A 352 -10.43 25.99 -14.11
N LYS A 353 -11.17 25.66 -13.05
CA LYS A 353 -12.20 26.56 -12.47
C LYS A 353 -11.60 27.72 -11.67
N GLN A 354 -10.35 27.61 -11.22
CA GLN A 354 -9.73 28.67 -10.42
C GLN A 354 -9.67 29.99 -11.19
N GLU A 355 -10.15 31.07 -10.59
CA GLU A 355 -10.10 32.40 -11.20
C GLU A 355 -8.68 32.97 -11.14
N ASN A 356 -8.01 32.78 -10.00
CA ASN A 356 -6.67 33.29 -9.77
C ASN A 356 -5.61 32.24 -10.13
N PRO A 357 -4.54 32.64 -10.83
CA PRO A 357 -3.39 31.77 -11.03
C PRO A 357 -2.72 31.40 -9.70
N PHE A 358 -2.21 30.18 -9.58
CA PHE A 358 -1.41 29.76 -8.42
C PHE A 358 0.10 29.86 -8.71
N CYS A 359 0.88 30.16 -7.67
CA CYS A 359 2.34 30.20 -7.76
C CYS A 359 2.92 28.80 -7.58
N VAL A 360 3.84 28.39 -8.45
CA VAL A 360 4.58 27.12 -8.31
C VAL A 360 6.00 27.32 -7.74
N GLY A 361 6.34 28.56 -7.38
CA GLY A 361 7.68 28.93 -6.94
C GLY A 361 8.74 28.68 -8.02
N ARG A 362 10.00 28.58 -7.59
CA ARG A 362 11.12 28.32 -8.49
C ARG A 362 11.13 26.86 -8.93
N VAL A 363 10.66 26.59 -10.15
CA VAL A 363 10.69 25.26 -10.78
C VAL A 363 11.71 25.19 -11.92
N ARG A 364 12.66 24.24 -11.86
CA ARG A 364 13.62 24.06 -12.96
C ARG A 364 12.99 23.37 -14.17
N LYS A 365 12.25 22.28 -13.97
CA LYS A 365 11.66 21.47 -15.05
C LYS A 365 10.17 21.27 -14.85
N ILE A 366 9.39 21.47 -15.91
CA ILE A 366 7.96 21.26 -15.93
C ILE A 366 7.61 20.30 -17.06
N CYS A 367 6.88 19.24 -16.75
CA CYS A 367 6.38 18.26 -17.71
C CYS A 367 4.88 18.04 -17.52
N PHE A 368 4.06 18.49 -18.46
CA PHE A 368 2.61 18.25 -18.45
C PHE A 368 2.20 17.31 -19.58
N GLU A 369 1.44 16.28 -19.23
CA GLU A 369 0.99 15.22 -20.12
C GLU A 369 -0.55 15.18 -20.18
N ASP A 370 -1.10 14.89 -21.35
CA ASP A 370 -2.55 14.74 -21.59
C ASP A 370 -3.35 15.99 -21.19
N TYR A 371 -4.44 15.85 -20.41
CA TYR A 371 -5.27 16.99 -19.98
C TYR A 371 -4.55 17.94 -19.01
N ALA A 372 -3.45 17.52 -18.38
CA ALA A 372 -2.66 18.39 -17.50
C ALA A 372 -1.98 19.52 -18.26
N VAL A 373 -1.88 19.44 -19.60
CA VAL A 373 -1.49 20.60 -20.43
C VAL A 373 -2.39 21.81 -20.17
N GLY A 374 -3.65 21.61 -19.76
CA GLY A 374 -4.57 22.69 -19.36
C GLY A 374 -4.10 23.53 -18.19
N VAL A 375 -3.38 22.91 -17.25
CA VAL A 375 -2.96 23.50 -15.97
C VAL A 375 -2.04 24.70 -16.18
N ILE A 376 -1.26 24.74 -17.27
CA ILE A 376 -0.35 25.85 -17.58
C ILE A 376 -1.06 27.21 -17.62
N THR A 377 -2.36 27.24 -17.96
CA THR A 377 -3.15 28.47 -18.05
C THR A 377 -3.51 29.05 -16.69
N LYS A 378 -3.26 28.32 -15.60
CA LYS A 378 -3.62 28.64 -14.23
C LYS A 378 -2.42 28.87 -13.33
N MET A 379 -1.24 28.97 -13.91
CA MET A 379 -0.03 29.21 -13.13
C MET A 379 0.40 30.67 -13.28
N SER A 380 0.88 31.27 -12.19
CA SER A 380 1.33 32.66 -12.16
C SER A 380 2.72 32.82 -12.81
N PRO A 381 2.95 33.84 -13.65
CA PRO A 381 4.23 34.11 -14.29
C PRO A 381 5.31 34.71 -13.36
N GLU A 382 4.97 35.07 -12.11
CA GLU A 382 5.83 35.87 -11.24
C GLU A 382 7.18 35.20 -10.94
N ASP A 383 8.27 35.85 -11.38
CA ASP A 383 9.69 35.56 -11.10
C ASP A 383 10.17 34.11 -11.30
N CYS A 384 9.49 33.30 -12.10
CA CYS A 384 9.97 31.96 -12.42
C CYS A 384 10.84 31.96 -13.68
N GLU A 385 12.03 31.36 -13.57
CA GLU A 385 12.87 30.99 -14.70
C GLU A 385 12.86 29.46 -14.82
N ILE A 386 12.33 28.97 -15.94
CA ILE A 386 12.18 27.54 -16.21
C ILE A 386 13.30 27.10 -17.14
N GLU A 387 14.07 26.09 -16.73
CA GLU A 387 15.12 25.51 -17.56
C GLU A 387 14.51 24.67 -18.69
N ASP A 388 13.55 23.79 -18.37
CA ASP A 388 12.89 22.91 -19.35
C ASP A 388 11.36 22.91 -19.17
N LEU A 389 10.61 23.33 -20.19
CA LEU A 389 9.15 23.21 -20.26
C LEU A 389 8.75 22.21 -21.35
N ARG A 390 8.11 21.10 -20.97
CA ARG A 390 7.59 20.09 -21.89
C ARG A 390 6.07 19.94 -21.76
N LEU A 391 5.38 20.08 -22.89
CA LEU A 391 3.93 19.83 -23.00
C LEU A 391 3.71 18.71 -24.02
N TYR A 392 3.06 17.63 -23.60
CA TYR A 392 2.75 16.46 -24.43
C TYR A 392 1.24 16.20 -24.45
N ALA A 393 0.64 16.26 -25.63
CA ALA A 393 -0.79 15.98 -25.81
C ALA A 393 -1.02 15.11 -27.05
N PRO A 394 -1.19 13.78 -26.90
CA PRO A 394 -1.36 12.89 -28.05
C PRO A 394 -2.73 13.05 -28.72
N ARG A 395 -3.74 13.59 -28.03
CA ARG A 395 -5.12 13.75 -28.54
C ARG A 395 -5.56 15.22 -28.56
N LYS A 396 -6.51 15.53 -29.45
CA LYS A 396 -7.03 16.89 -29.62
C LYS A 396 -7.81 17.37 -28.40
N GLU A 397 -8.57 16.49 -27.76
CA GLU A 397 -9.35 16.81 -26.54
C GLU A 397 -8.47 17.35 -25.40
N HIS A 398 -7.24 16.88 -25.27
CA HIS A 398 -6.29 17.25 -24.21
C HIS A 398 -5.98 18.74 -24.14
N VAL A 399 -6.02 19.44 -25.28
CA VAL A 399 -5.75 20.89 -25.38
C VAL A 399 -7.01 21.72 -25.58
N ALA A 400 -8.20 21.09 -25.60
CA ALA A 400 -9.44 21.76 -25.96
C ALA A 400 -9.77 22.91 -25.01
N ALA A 401 -9.57 22.73 -23.70
CA ALA A 401 -9.81 23.75 -22.69
C ALA A 401 -8.94 25.00 -22.93
N VAL A 402 -7.64 24.83 -23.13
CA VAL A 402 -6.70 25.93 -23.40
C VAL A 402 -7.06 26.68 -24.67
N LEU A 403 -7.41 25.95 -25.73
CA LEU A 403 -7.71 26.56 -27.03
C LEU A 403 -9.07 27.25 -27.09
N LYS A 404 -9.99 26.93 -26.17
CA LYS A 404 -11.30 27.58 -26.00
C LYS A 404 -11.20 28.89 -25.22
N GLN A 405 -10.17 29.09 -24.40
CA GLN A 405 -9.97 30.35 -23.67
C GLN A 405 -9.94 31.52 -24.66
N LYS A 406 -10.55 32.65 -24.29
CA LYS A 406 -10.56 33.84 -25.15
C LYS A 406 -9.21 34.54 -25.09
N GLU A 407 -8.70 34.69 -23.88
CA GLU A 407 -7.45 35.35 -23.58
C GLU A 407 -6.25 34.45 -23.89
N SER A 408 -5.09 35.07 -23.98
CA SER A 408 -3.80 34.40 -24.05
C SER A 408 -3.16 34.50 -22.66
N PHE A 409 -2.24 33.60 -22.34
CA PHE A 409 -1.56 33.59 -21.05
C PHE A 409 -0.06 33.83 -21.23
N CYS A 410 0.55 34.49 -20.26
CA CYS A 410 1.98 34.72 -20.24
C CYS A 410 2.72 33.43 -19.93
N VAL A 411 3.77 33.15 -20.69
CA VAL A 411 4.74 32.11 -20.40
C VAL A 411 5.95 32.75 -19.76
N TRP A 412 6.51 32.08 -18.76
CA TRP A 412 7.73 32.46 -18.06
C TRP A 412 8.95 32.63 -19.00
N ARG A 413 10.08 33.03 -18.41
CA ARG A 413 11.38 32.87 -19.07
C ARG A 413 11.69 31.38 -19.14
N VAL A 414 11.72 30.85 -20.35
CA VAL A 414 11.92 29.43 -20.63
C VAL A 414 13.21 29.28 -21.42
N LYS A 415 14.13 28.46 -20.93
CA LYS A 415 15.40 28.20 -21.62
C LYS A 415 15.21 27.16 -22.72
N ASN A 416 14.55 26.04 -22.43
CA ASN A 416 14.20 25.01 -23.41
C ASN A 416 12.70 24.73 -23.39
N MET A 417 12.08 24.69 -24.57
CA MET A 417 10.67 24.38 -24.71
C MET A 417 10.46 23.23 -25.70
N ALA A 418 9.66 22.25 -25.31
CA ALA A 418 9.21 21.16 -26.18
C ALA A 418 7.68 21.07 -26.16
N LEU A 419 7.07 21.23 -27.35
CA LEU A 419 5.64 21.10 -27.57
C LEU A 419 5.38 19.93 -28.51
N GLU A 420 4.80 18.86 -27.99
CA GLU A 420 4.67 17.57 -28.71
C GLU A 420 3.19 17.20 -28.96
N GLY A 421 2.90 16.75 -30.18
CA GLY A 421 1.56 16.39 -30.62
C GLY A 421 0.63 17.61 -30.72
N TYR A 422 -0.59 17.48 -30.20
CA TYR A 422 -1.57 18.58 -30.18
C TYR A 422 -1.18 19.73 -29.25
N ALA A 423 -0.23 19.53 -28.34
CA ALA A 423 0.31 20.57 -27.47
C ALA A 423 0.95 21.71 -28.28
N GLY A 424 1.44 21.41 -29.49
CA GLY A 424 1.90 22.43 -30.42
C GLY A 424 0.89 23.55 -30.66
N ASN A 425 -0.42 23.25 -30.75
CA ASN A 425 -1.43 24.27 -30.95
C ASN A 425 -1.59 25.26 -29.78
N VAL A 426 -1.17 24.87 -28.58
CA VAL A 426 -1.23 25.72 -27.37
C VAL A 426 -0.37 26.97 -27.55
N ILE A 427 0.68 26.93 -28.37
CA ILE A 427 1.51 28.10 -28.67
C ILE A 427 0.72 29.28 -29.22
N THR A 428 -0.43 29.03 -29.85
CA THR A 428 -1.32 30.10 -30.37
C THR A 428 -2.00 30.92 -29.27
N LYS A 429 -1.81 30.52 -28.00
CA LYS A 429 -2.33 31.13 -26.77
C LYS A 429 -1.23 31.60 -25.82
N MET A 430 0.03 31.36 -26.15
CA MET A 430 1.16 31.76 -25.32
C MET A 430 1.59 33.19 -25.67
N ILE A 431 1.88 33.99 -24.66
CA ILE A 431 2.57 35.28 -24.77
C ILE A 431 3.95 35.10 -24.12
N PHE A 432 5.00 35.30 -24.89
CA PHE A 432 6.37 35.21 -24.39
C PHE A 432 6.84 36.59 -23.91
N HIS A 433 7.59 36.61 -22.82
CA HIS A 433 8.24 37.82 -22.35
C HIS A 433 9.23 38.35 -23.40
N GLU A 434 9.33 39.67 -23.58
CA GLU A 434 10.18 40.29 -24.62
C GLU A 434 11.68 39.93 -24.45
N ASP A 435 12.10 39.80 -23.20
CA ASP A 435 13.47 39.39 -22.84
C ASP A 435 13.72 37.88 -22.89
N ASN A 436 12.72 37.06 -23.24
CA ASN A 436 12.91 35.61 -23.30
C ASN A 436 13.82 35.22 -24.46
N THR A 437 14.97 34.64 -24.14
CA THR A 437 15.91 34.09 -25.12
C THR A 437 16.06 32.59 -24.88
N MET A 438 15.35 31.80 -25.69
CA MET A 438 15.39 30.34 -25.64
C MET A 438 16.71 29.81 -26.19
N GLU A 439 17.28 28.83 -25.50
CA GLU A 439 18.36 27.99 -26.02
C GLU A 439 17.82 26.90 -26.93
N GLY A 440 16.65 26.33 -26.63
CA GLY A 440 16.03 25.27 -27.41
C GLY A 440 14.53 25.48 -27.57
N PHE A 441 14.03 25.30 -28.80
CA PHE A 441 12.61 25.28 -29.10
C PHE A 441 12.31 24.14 -30.05
N VAL A 442 11.59 23.14 -29.54
CA VAL A 442 11.14 21.96 -30.27
C VAL A 442 9.63 22.03 -30.40
N LEU A 443 9.15 21.99 -31.64
CA LEU A 443 7.76 21.78 -31.96
C LEU A 443 7.69 20.47 -32.72
N ASP A 444 7.06 19.44 -32.18
CA ASP A 444 6.94 18.14 -32.84
C ASP A 444 5.46 17.77 -32.99
N GLY A 445 5.04 17.47 -34.20
CA GLY A 445 3.65 17.19 -34.51
C GLY A 445 3.43 17.08 -36.01
N ASN A 446 2.49 16.23 -36.39
CA ASN A 446 2.09 16.09 -37.79
C ASN A 446 1.19 17.26 -38.25
N LYS A 447 0.89 17.31 -39.55
CA LYS A 447 0.08 18.37 -40.17
C LYS A 447 -1.29 18.57 -39.52
N ASP A 448 -1.93 17.49 -39.08
CA ASP A 448 -3.24 17.54 -38.41
C ASP A 448 -3.12 18.11 -36.99
N GLN A 449 -2.14 17.62 -36.24
CA GLN A 449 -1.78 18.08 -34.90
C GLN A 449 -1.38 19.55 -34.86
N LEU A 450 -0.81 20.11 -35.95
CA LEU A 450 -0.42 21.53 -36.06
C LEU A 450 -1.40 22.36 -36.90
N SER A 451 -2.59 21.84 -37.21
CA SER A 451 -3.55 22.47 -38.12
C SER A 451 -3.98 23.87 -37.71
N ARG A 452 -4.05 24.18 -36.40
CA ARG A 452 -4.43 25.53 -35.92
C ARG A 452 -3.32 26.55 -36.17
N ILE A 453 -2.06 26.15 -36.07
CA ILE A 453 -0.91 26.98 -36.43
C ILE A 453 -0.93 27.29 -37.93
N LEU A 454 -1.13 26.27 -38.76
CA LEU A 454 -1.14 26.42 -40.22
C LEU A 454 -2.23 27.38 -40.74
N ARG A 455 -3.35 27.50 -40.01
CA ARG A 455 -4.44 28.45 -40.32
C ARG A 455 -4.14 29.90 -39.95
N ARG A 456 -3.07 30.15 -39.19
CA ARG A 456 -2.66 31.50 -38.81
C ARG A 456 -2.03 32.24 -40.00
N ARG A 457 -2.02 33.57 -39.92
CA ARG A 457 -1.27 34.39 -40.86
C ARG A 457 0.23 34.20 -40.63
N ASP A 458 1.01 34.45 -41.66
CA ASP A 458 2.47 34.38 -41.53
C ASP A 458 2.96 35.37 -40.47
N ASN A 459 3.96 34.98 -39.69
CA ASN A 459 4.55 35.77 -38.59
C ASN A 459 3.55 36.26 -37.51
N SER A 460 2.45 35.54 -37.29
CA SER A 460 1.42 35.97 -36.33
C SER A 460 1.51 35.33 -34.95
N ILE A 461 2.41 34.37 -34.76
CA ILE A 461 2.71 33.75 -33.47
C ILE A 461 4.12 34.17 -33.07
N ASP A 462 4.25 35.05 -32.09
CA ASP A 462 5.57 35.45 -31.58
C ASP A 462 6.10 34.41 -30.60
N ILE A 463 7.34 33.99 -30.81
CA ILE A 463 8.06 33.08 -29.91
C ILE A 463 9.38 33.69 -29.41
N GLY A 464 9.63 34.97 -29.69
CA GLY A 464 10.78 35.70 -29.16
C GLY A 464 12.12 35.31 -29.81
N ARG A 465 13.18 35.32 -28.99
CA ARG A 465 14.56 35.08 -29.43
C ARG A 465 14.93 33.61 -29.19
N ILE A 466 15.55 32.97 -30.16
CA ILE A 466 15.94 31.56 -30.10
C ILE A 466 17.36 31.40 -30.62
N ARG A 467 18.18 30.56 -30.00
CA ARG A 467 19.49 30.21 -30.56
C ARG A 467 19.36 29.39 -31.84
N LEU A 468 20.26 29.65 -32.79
CA LEU A 468 20.23 29.05 -34.13
C LEU A 468 20.25 27.51 -34.10
N ASP A 469 21.02 26.93 -33.19
CA ASP A 469 21.22 25.49 -33.03
C ASP A 469 20.08 24.76 -32.30
N GLY A 470 19.28 25.48 -31.51
CA GLY A 470 18.17 24.92 -30.75
C GLY A 470 16.80 24.96 -31.44
N PHE A 471 16.69 25.52 -32.64
CA PHE A 471 15.40 25.71 -33.31
C PHE A 471 14.98 24.50 -34.17
N ARG A 472 14.15 23.63 -33.61
CA ARG A 472 13.63 22.42 -34.27
C ARG A 472 12.12 22.51 -34.50
N VAL A 473 11.76 23.02 -35.68
CA VAL A 473 10.36 23.13 -36.12
C VAL A 473 10.17 22.39 -37.45
N PRO A 474 9.15 21.53 -37.58
CA PRO A 474 8.83 20.78 -38.79
C PRO A 474 8.39 21.73 -39.89
N GLU A 475 8.54 21.28 -41.14
CA GLU A 475 8.00 21.88 -42.37
C GLU A 475 8.28 23.38 -42.62
N ARG A 476 8.37 23.76 -43.89
CA ARG A 476 8.52 25.19 -44.24
C ARG A 476 7.25 25.99 -43.92
N GLU A 477 6.08 25.37 -43.95
CA GLU A 477 4.80 26.03 -43.75
C GLU A 477 4.60 26.50 -42.30
N VAL A 478 4.93 25.66 -41.31
CA VAL A 478 4.82 25.99 -39.89
C VAL A 478 5.79 27.11 -39.52
N ARG A 479 7.05 27.03 -39.99
CA ARG A 479 8.07 28.08 -39.74
C ARG A 479 7.62 29.46 -40.19
N ARG A 480 6.91 29.57 -41.31
CA ARG A 480 6.36 30.85 -41.82
C ARG A 480 5.31 31.47 -40.90
N LYS A 481 4.67 30.68 -40.02
CA LYS A 481 3.64 31.15 -39.09
C LYS A 481 4.24 31.78 -37.82
N LEU A 482 5.47 31.45 -37.51
CA LEU A 482 6.19 31.87 -36.31
C LEU A 482 6.99 33.15 -36.59
N ARG A 483 6.87 34.14 -35.71
CA ARG A 483 7.75 35.32 -35.64
C ARG A 483 8.81 35.04 -34.58
N TYR A 484 10.06 35.01 -35.01
CA TYR A 484 11.20 34.71 -34.14
C TYR A 484 12.45 35.45 -34.61
N VAL A 485 13.39 35.64 -33.68
CA VAL A 485 14.73 36.15 -33.96
C VAL A 485 15.73 35.07 -33.64
N LEU A 486 16.47 34.61 -34.65
CA LEU A 486 17.59 33.70 -34.42
C LEU A 486 18.79 34.52 -33.94
N THR A 487 19.34 34.14 -32.79
CA THR A 487 20.53 34.79 -32.23
C THR A 487 21.76 33.91 -32.44
N ASP A 488 22.78 34.45 -33.10
CA ASP A 488 24.08 33.81 -33.23
C ASP A 488 24.95 34.15 -32.02
N ARG A 489 25.41 33.14 -31.28
CA ARG A 489 26.63 33.26 -30.44
C ARG A 489 27.70 32.36 -31.02
N GLY A 490 28.91 32.92 -31.15
CA GLY A 490 30.04 32.33 -31.86
C GLY A 490 30.23 30.86 -31.54
N ARG A 491 30.29 30.04 -32.61
CA ARG A 491 30.72 28.63 -32.67
C ARG A 491 31.06 28.01 -31.31
N VAL A 492 30.05 27.67 -30.52
CA VAL A 492 30.20 26.62 -29.50
C VAL A 492 29.67 25.37 -30.18
N TYR A 493 30.57 24.45 -30.51
CA TYR A 493 30.19 23.16 -31.05
C TYR A 493 29.37 22.42 -29.98
N PHE A 494 28.05 22.44 -30.11
CA PHE A 494 27.22 21.51 -29.35
C PHE A 494 27.49 20.10 -29.89
N ASN A 495 28.11 19.27 -29.06
CA ASN A 495 28.10 17.83 -29.26
C ASN A 495 26.63 17.38 -29.28
N ASN A 496 26.21 16.77 -30.38
CA ASN A 496 24.90 16.11 -30.60
C ASN A 496 24.64 14.92 -29.63
N ALA A 497 25.17 14.94 -28.41
CA ALA A 497 25.05 13.87 -27.42
C ALA A 497 23.82 13.99 -26.51
N TYR A 498 23.05 15.09 -26.59
CA TYR A 498 21.74 15.14 -25.92
C TYR A 498 20.66 14.57 -26.84
N ASN A 499 20.75 13.25 -27.04
CA ASN A 499 19.58 12.42 -27.28
C ASN A 499 19.24 11.87 -25.89
N PRO A 500 18.40 12.54 -25.07
CA PRO A 500 17.92 11.91 -23.84
C PRO A 500 17.23 10.66 -24.34
N THR A 501 17.86 9.52 -24.12
CA THR A 501 17.44 8.25 -24.67
C THR A 501 15.97 8.07 -24.33
N TYR A 502 15.15 8.06 -25.38
CA TYR A 502 13.76 7.61 -25.39
C TYR A 502 13.60 6.24 -24.69
N ASP A 503 14.70 5.51 -24.48
CA ASP A 503 14.75 4.17 -23.92
C ASP A 503 14.45 4.08 -22.40
N ASN A 504 14.69 5.13 -21.59
CA ASN A 504 14.32 5.07 -20.17
C ASN A 504 12.86 5.47 -19.90
N TYR A 505 12.27 6.30 -20.76
CA TYR A 505 10.84 6.63 -20.69
C TYR A 505 9.97 5.44 -21.14
N ASN A 506 10.42 4.68 -22.15
CA ASN A 506 9.66 3.53 -22.64
C ASN A 506 9.49 2.43 -21.57
N ALA A 507 10.50 2.16 -20.73
CA ALA A 507 10.36 1.18 -19.65
C ALA A 507 9.34 1.62 -18.58
N TYR A 508 9.33 2.91 -18.23
CA TYR A 508 8.38 3.48 -17.28
C TYR A 508 6.97 3.55 -17.86
N ASP A 509 6.80 4.00 -19.11
CA ASP A 509 5.50 4.05 -19.79
C ASP A 509 4.94 2.65 -20.05
N ILE A 510 5.79 1.67 -20.40
CA ILE A 510 5.39 0.26 -20.50
C ILE A 510 4.99 -0.29 -19.13
N ALA A 511 5.73 0.01 -18.06
CA ALA A 511 5.38 -0.42 -16.71
C ALA A 511 4.08 0.24 -16.22
N ARG A 512 3.90 1.54 -16.47
CA ARG A 512 2.70 2.32 -16.19
C ARG A 512 1.51 1.78 -16.96
N GLU A 513 1.65 1.48 -18.25
CA GLU A 513 0.59 0.89 -19.07
C GLU A 513 0.24 -0.55 -18.62
N ARG A 514 1.23 -1.32 -18.18
CA ARG A 514 1.00 -2.65 -17.58
C ARG A 514 0.22 -2.54 -16.26
N GLU A 515 0.58 -1.59 -15.40
CA GLU A 515 -0.11 -1.39 -14.13
C GLU A 515 -1.51 -0.80 -14.34
N ARG A 516 -1.68 0.12 -15.31
CA ARG A 516 -2.98 0.62 -15.76
C ARG A 516 -3.88 -0.52 -16.22
N LYS A 517 -3.38 -1.40 -17.10
CA LYS A 517 -4.11 -2.61 -17.56
C LYS A 517 -4.37 -3.61 -16.44
N LYS A 518 -3.51 -3.67 -15.42
CA LYS A 518 -3.72 -4.53 -14.25
C LYS A 518 -4.83 -3.97 -13.37
N ARG A 519 -4.83 -2.66 -13.10
CA ARG A 519 -5.90 -1.94 -12.38
C ARG A 519 -7.23 -2.01 -13.12
N GLU A 520 -7.25 -1.83 -14.45
CA GLU A 520 -8.46 -2.01 -15.27
C GLU A 520 -9.02 -3.42 -15.13
N ARG A 521 -8.17 -4.46 -15.20
CA ARG A 521 -8.59 -5.85 -14.99
C ARG A 521 -9.13 -6.12 -13.60
N VAL A 522 -8.54 -5.51 -12.56
CA VAL A 522 -9.06 -5.60 -11.19
C VAL A 522 -10.43 -4.95 -11.09
N ARG A 523 -10.60 -3.73 -11.61
CA ARG A 523 -11.89 -3.02 -11.63
C ARG A 523 -12.96 -3.77 -12.40
N GLU A 524 -12.60 -4.35 -13.54
CA GLU A 524 -13.50 -5.19 -14.35
C GLU A 524 -13.91 -6.44 -13.58
N SER A 525 -12.95 -7.11 -12.92
CA SER A 525 -13.23 -8.27 -12.06
C SER A 525 -14.13 -7.91 -10.87
N GLU A 526 -13.95 -6.75 -10.25
CA GLU A 526 -14.82 -6.26 -9.17
C GLU A 526 -16.23 -5.93 -9.66
N ARG A 527 -16.36 -5.33 -10.85
CA ARG A 527 -17.67 -5.07 -11.48
C ARG A 527 -18.39 -6.39 -11.78
N GLU A 528 -17.70 -7.37 -12.38
CA GLU A 528 -18.24 -8.70 -12.61
C GLU A 528 -18.64 -9.40 -11.30
N ARG A 529 -17.84 -9.24 -10.24
CA ARG A 529 -18.15 -9.82 -8.93
C ARG A 529 -19.42 -9.20 -8.34
N LYS A 530 -19.56 -7.87 -8.37
CA LYS A 530 -20.78 -7.17 -7.94
C LYS A 530 -22.00 -7.58 -8.75
N GLU A 531 -21.87 -7.67 -10.07
CA GLU A 531 -22.94 -8.11 -10.95
C GLU A 531 -23.36 -9.56 -10.65
N ARG A 532 -22.42 -10.45 -10.31
CA ARG A 532 -22.75 -11.82 -9.86
C ARG A 532 -23.45 -11.84 -8.50
N GLU A 533 -23.00 -11.01 -7.54
CA GLU A 533 -23.64 -10.89 -6.22
C GLU A 533 -25.07 -10.34 -6.35
N GLU A 534 -25.29 -9.34 -7.20
CA GLU A 534 -26.63 -8.79 -7.51
C GLU A 534 -27.52 -9.83 -8.20
N ASN A 535 -27.02 -10.54 -9.21
CA ASN A 535 -27.75 -11.60 -9.90
C ASN A 535 -28.09 -12.78 -8.98
N GLN A 536 -27.18 -13.19 -8.08
CA GLN A 536 -27.46 -14.23 -7.08
C GLN A 536 -28.52 -13.79 -6.08
N THR A 537 -28.53 -12.51 -5.72
CA THR A 537 -29.54 -11.93 -4.83
C THR A 537 -30.91 -11.96 -5.52
N GLU A 538 -30.99 -11.55 -6.79
CA GLU A 538 -32.24 -11.59 -7.58
C GLU A 538 -32.75 -13.02 -7.83
N LEU A 539 -31.83 -13.98 -8.07
CA LEU A 539 -32.16 -15.40 -8.15
C LEU A 539 -32.62 -15.99 -6.80
N GLY A 540 -32.03 -15.55 -5.70
CA GLY A 540 -32.45 -15.92 -4.35
C GLY A 540 -33.87 -15.46 -4.04
N TYR A 541 -34.22 -14.22 -4.39
CA TYR A 541 -35.60 -13.71 -4.23
C TYR A 541 -36.59 -14.46 -5.13
N THR A 542 -36.23 -14.79 -6.37
CA THR A 542 -37.12 -15.54 -7.27
C THR A 542 -37.28 -17.02 -6.92
N LEU A 543 -36.28 -17.64 -6.26
CA LEU A 543 -36.40 -19.00 -5.71
C LEU A 543 -37.26 -19.04 -4.45
N VAL A 544 -37.10 -18.09 -3.52
CA VAL A 544 -37.93 -17.98 -2.32
C VAL A 544 -39.40 -17.69 -2.71
N ASP A 545 -39.65 -16.84 -3.70
CA ASP A 545 -41.02 -16.61 -4.20
C ASP A 545 -41.59 -17.82 -4.95
N ARG A 546 -40.77 -18.63 -5.62
CA ARG A 546 -41.22 -19.88 -6.24
C ARG A 546 -41.48 -21.00 -5.22
N GLU A 547 -40.70 -21.11 -4.16
CA GLU A 547 -40.93 -22.06 -3.07
C GLU A 547 -42.19 -21.69 -2.27
N ASN A 548 -42.44 -20.40 -2.01
CA ASN A 548 -43.68 -19.94 -1.37
C ASN A 548 -44.93 -20.20 -2.23
N VAL A 549 -44.82 -20.07 -3.56
CA VAL A 549 -45.93 -20.41 -4.49
C VAL A 549 -46.11 -21.92 -4.65
N TRP A 550 -45.06 -22.72 -4.48
CA TRP A 550 -45.15 -24.18 -4.50
C TRP A 550 -45.76 -24.74 -3.21
N ASP A 551 -45.40 -24.20 -2.05
CA ASP A 551 -45.96 -24.60 -0.76
C ASP A 551 -47.42 -24.16 -0.61
N GLU A 552 -47.82 -22.95 -1.00
CA GLU A 552 -49.24 -22.56 -0.96
C GLU A 552 -50.12 -23.42 -1.88
N LYS A 553 -49.59 -23.92 -2.99
CA LYS A 553 -50.35 -24.75 -3.94
C LYS A 553 -50.49 -26.19 -3.43
N LYS A 554 -49.47 -26.70 -2.74
CA LYS A 554 -49.45 -28.02 -2.10
C LYS A 554 -50.28 -28.03 -0.81
N GLU A 555 -50.26 -26.94 -0.04
CA GLU A 555 -51.06 -26.75 1.17
C GLU A 555 -52.55 -26.62 0.85
N ARG A 556 -52.94 -25.91 -0.23
CA ARG A 556 -54.34 -25.85 -0.72
C ARG A 556 -54.85 -27.15 -1.37
N GLU A 557 -53.97 -28.07 -1.73
CA GLU A 557 -54.30 -29.40 -2.28
C GLU A 557 -54.46 -30.41 -1.14
N ILE A 558 -53.63 -30.30 -0.09
CA ILE A 558 -53.71 -31.08 1.15
C ILE A 558 -54.94 -30.68 1.99
N GLU A 559 -55.27 -29.39 2.10
CA GLU A 559 -56.48 -28.91 2.81
C GLU A 559 -57.79 -29.30 2.11
N ARG A 560 -57.75 -29.58 0.80
CA ARG A 560 -58.90 -30.07 0.04
C ARG A 560 -59.11 -31.58 0.17
N GLU A 561 -58.04 -32.35 0.38
CA GLU A 561 -58.13 -33.80 0.57
C GLU A 561 -58.38 -34.22 2.03
N PHE A 562 -57.97 -33.42 3.00
CA PHE A 562 -58.10 -33.76 4.42
C PHE A 562 -58.86 -32.68 5.19
N GLY A 563 -60.19 -32.63 4.98
CA GLY A 563 -61.06 -31.74 5.74
C GLY A 563 -61.00 -32.04 7.24
N PHE A 564 -60.38 -31.15 8.03
CA PHE A 564 -60.44 -31.21 9.49
C PHE A 564 -60.69 -29.84 10.12
N HIS A 565 -61.78 -29.80 10.88
CA HIS A 565 -62.15 -28.70 11.77
C HIS A 565 -61.27 -28.66 13.03
N HIS A 566 -60.98 -27.43 13.45
CA HIS A 566 -60.36 -26.99 14.71
C HIS A 566 -60.56 -27.89 15.95
N LEU A 567 -59.47 -28.07 16.71
CA LEU A 567 -59.49 -28.02 18.18
C LEU A 567 -58.15 -27.49 18.75
N LYS A 568 -58.26 -26.78 19.89
CA LYS A 568 -57.24 -25.95 20.56
C LYS A 568 -56.32 -26.74 21.51
N GLY A 569 -54.99 -26.55 21.35
CA GLY A 569 -53.89 -26.50 22.37
C GLY A 569 -53.63 -27.69 23.31
N PRO A 570 -52.62 -27.64 24.22
CA PRO A 570 -51.33 -26.91 24.20
C PRO A 570 -50.08 -27.78 24.57
N ARG A 571 -48.89 -27.23 24.30
CA ARG A 571 -47.54 -27.47 24.90
C ARG A 571 -47.04 -28.90 25.16
N ARG A 572 -45.89 -29.23 24.55
CA ARG A 572 -44.69 -29.82 25.22
C ARG A 572 -43.48 -29.82 24.28
N ASN A 573 -42.32 -29.42 24.82
CA ASN A 573 -40.98 -29.73 24.32
C ASN A 573 -40.77 -31.26 24.33
N PRO A 574 -39.92 -31.81 23.46
CA PRO A 574 -38.63 -32.26 23.98
C PRO A 574 -37.43 -32.12 23.03
N GLU A 575 -36.26 -32.07 23.68
CA GLU A 575 -34.94 -32.43 23.15
C GLU A 575 -34.94 -33.84 22.51
N TYR A 576 -34.12 -34.06 21.47
CA TYR A 576 -33.05 -35.08 21.40
C TYR A 576 -32.54 -35.26 19.95
N ILE A 577 -31.22 -35.04 19.78
CA ILE A 577 -30.20 -35.89 19.11
C ILE A 577 -30.59 -36.66 17.83
N PHE A 578 -29.83 -36.41 16.74
CA PHE A 578 -29.31 -37.47 15.88
C PHE A 578 -27.91 -37.14 15.35
N ASP A 579 -27.04 -38.14 15.46
CA ASP A 579 -25.69 -38.27 14.93
C ASP A 579 -25.70 -38.75 13.47
N LYS A 580 -24.63 -38.34 12.76
CA LYS A 580 -23.82 -39.07 11.77
C LYS A 580 -24.27 -39.37 10.33
N GLU A 581 -23.29 -39.06 9.46
CA GLU A 581 -22.80 -39.76 8.24
C GLU A 581 -23.78 -39.77 7.04
N GLU A 582 -23.41 -39.41 5.81
CA GLU A 582 -22.22 -39.70 5.00
C GLU A 582 -22.28 -38.83 3.72
N GLY A 583 -21.15 -38.56 3.05
CA GLY A 583 -21.15 -37.97 1.70
C GLY A 583 -19.86 -37.29 1.27
N ALA A 584 -18.88 -38.09 0.88
CA ALA A 584 -17.60 -37.65 0.32
C ALA A 584 -17.65 -37.42 -1.20
N ASP A 585 -16.65 -36.67 -1.66
CA ASP A 585 -16.06 -36.56 -2.99
C ASP A 585 -16.78 -35.78 -4.10
N ILE A 586 -16.18 -34.65 -4.49
CA ILE A 586 -15.64 -34.40 -5.85
C ILE A 586 -14.45 -33.41 -5.76
N LEU A 587 -13.45 -33.69 -6.60
CA LEU A 587 -12.06 -33.24 -6.63
C LEU A 587 -11.78 -31.90 -7.34
N ARG A 588 -10.70 -31.26 -6.88
CA ARG A 588 -9.61 -30.54 -7.58
C ARG A 588 -9.95 -29.35 -8.48
N ASP A 589 -9.38 -28.19 -8.12
CA ASP A 589 -8.30 -27.61 -8.93
C ASP A 589 -7.45 -26.59 -8.14
N THR A 590 -6.17 -26.91 -7.96
CA THR A 590 -5.09 -25.99 -7.58
C THR A 590 -3.85 -26.36 -8.36
N SER A 591 -3.44 -25.52 -9.30
CA SER A 591 -2.04 -25.39 -9.69
C SER A 591 -1.85 -24.13 -10.52
N MET A 592 -1.09 -23.15 -10.02
CA MET A 592 -0.13 -22.45 -10.87
C MET A 592 0.89 -21.64 -10.04
N TRP A 593 2.14 -21.67 -10.51
CA TRP A 593 3.34 -20.91 -10.11
C TRP A 593 4.27 -21.51 -9.05
N GLY A 594 5.17 -22.37 -9.56
CA GLY A 594 6.53 -22.52 -9.05
C GLY A 594 7.48 -22.92 -10.18
N LYS A 595 8.65 -22.25 -10.22
CA LYS A 595 9.91 -22.53 -10.95
C LYS A 595 10.14 -21.88 -12.30
N ASN A 596 11.12 -20.96 -12.32
CA ASN A 596 12.44 -21.06 -12.97
C ASN A 596 13.33 -20.01 -12.25
N MET A 597 14.65 -20.11 -12.04
CA MET A 597 15.70 -20.76 -12.82
C MET A 597 16.98 -20.76 -11.95
N TRP A 598 17.76 -21.85 -11.96
CA TRP A 598 19.19 -21.86 -11.62
C TRP A 598 19.96 -22.09 -12.92
N VAL A 599 20.88 -21.19 -13.26
CA VAL A 599 22.24 -21.47 -13.75
C VAL A 599 23.15 -20.44 -13.11
#